data_AF-A0A3A8PHD3-F1
#
_entry.id   AF-A0A3A8PHD3-F1
#
_cell.length_a   1.000
_cell.length_b   1.000
_cell.length_c   1.000
_cell.angle_alpha   90.00
_cell.angle_beta   90.00
_cell.angle_gamma   90.00
#
_symmetry.space_group_name_H-M   'P 1'
#
loop_
_entity.id
_entity.type
_entity.pdbx_description
1 polymer ?
#
loop_
_entity_poly.entity_id
_entity_poly.type
_entity_poly.pdbx_seq_one_letter_code
_entity_poly.pdbx_strand_id
1 'polypeptide(L)'
;MKNAFIILSGGPSIYDPKDPDKHDQSWDNFVTAPLLRSRLKPNGERLLVHDPKTEDVHWLVYEPAYKDRWTSDLANKTSAPTQYEHAVIVMKKGMLNYLDLLKSRAKERGWKYEGLSTAQGFWNYINKLKSTKVSRVWFYGHASDDLWLSLNHDPSDHAAVSPDSDAILTRADIKKIAAFSFVPQKNADHPHKFFGCNTKAFAEKWANALSVFALGSSDKVDFKFIHANGGMVTLSAGAKWYQCSKASAPKQIPLKAGEAVP
;
A
#
# COMPACT_ATOMS: atom_id res chain seq x y z
N MET A 1 -4.52 22.79 12.94
CA MET A 1 -3.54 22.05 12.09
C MET A 1 -4.22 20.76 11.66
N LYS A 2 -4.13 20.40 10.38
CA LYS A 2 -4.72 19.14 9.89
C LYS A 2 -3.88 17.94 10.32
N ASN A 3 -4.53 16.80 10.53
CA ASN A 3 -3.86 15.51 10.76
C ASN A 3 -3.29 14.96 9.44
N ALA A 4 -2.30 14.09 9.54
CA ALA A 4 -1.74 13.37 8.39
C ALA A 4 -2.47 12.04 8.20
N PHE A 5 -3.11 11.86 7.05
CA PHE A 5 -3.50 10.54 6.57
C PHE A 5 -2.38 10.01 5.68
N ILE A 6 -1.68 8.98 6.15
CA ILE A 6 -0.58 8.36 5.42
C ILE A 6 -1.11 7.23 4.55
N ILE A 7 -0.82 7.30 3.25
CA ILE A 7 -0.95 6.17 2.33
C ILE A 7 0.46 5.70 2.05
N LEU A 8 0.77 4.44 2.35
CA LEU A 8 2.03 3.81 2.04
C LEU A 8 1.80 2.80 0.91
N SER A 9 2.37 3.07 -0.25
CA SER A 9 2.45 2.11 -1.34
C SER A 9 3.82 1.44 -1.29
N GLY A 10 3.83 0.11 -1.15
CA GLY A 10 4.96 -0.70 -1.59
C GLY A 10 5.12 -0.59 -3.11
N GLY A 11 5.84 -1.51 -3.71
CA GLY A 11 6.07 -1.53 -5.15
C GLY A 11 6.07 -2.92 -5.74
N PRO A 12 5.97 -2.99 -7.07
CA PRO A 12 6.00 -4.24 -7.81
C PRO A 12 7.39 -4.88 -7.75
N SER A 13 7.45 -6.20 -7.87
CA SER A 13 8.66 -6.91 -8.23
C SER A 13 9.05 -6.63 -9.69
N ILE A 14 10.25 -7.07 -10.07
CA ILE A 14 10.56 -7.33 -11.48
C ILE A 14 9.56 -8.35 -12.01
N TYR A 15 9.09 -8.16 -13.25
CA TYR A 15 8.15 -9.08 -13.87
C TYR A 15 8.78 -10.45 -14.09
N ASP A 16 8.19 -11.48 -13.48
CA ASP A 16 8.52 -12.89 -13.73
C ASP A 16 7.32 -13.60 -14.39
N PRO A 17 7.40 -14.00 -15.67
CA PRO A 17 6.31 -14.71 -16.34
C PRO A 17 6.09 -16.14 -15.83
N LYS A 18 7.04 -16.69 -15.06
CA LYS A 18 6.99 -18.03 -14.49
C LYS A 18 6.53 -18.07 -13.03
N ASP A 19 6.28 -16.90 -12.43
CA ASP A 19 5.70 -16.84 -11.09
C ASP A 19 4.39 -17.66 -11.05
N PRO A 20 4.31 -18.72 -10.23
CA PRO A 20 3.16 -19.61 -10.18
C PRO A 20 1.89 -18.91 -9.70
N ASP A 21 2.04 -17.94 -8.81
CA ASP A 21 0.94 -17.15 -8.24
C ASP A 21 0.64 -15.89 -9.06
N LYS A 22 1.48 -15.59 -10.06
CA LYS A 22 1.35 -14.43 -10.95
C LYS A 22 1.25 -13.13 -10.16
N HIS A 23 2.15 -12.93 -9.20
CA HIS A 23 2.27 -11.65 -8.55
C HIS A 23 2.66 -10.58 -9.58
N ASP A 24 2.29 -9.32 -9.32
CA ASP A 24 2.76 -8.14 -10.03
C ASP A 24 2.73 -8.19 -11.56
N GLN A 25 1.65 -8.77 -12.11
CA GLN A 25 1.34 -8.72 -13.55
C GLN A 25 1.18 -7.28 -14.07
N SER A 26 0.91 -6.32 -13.18
CA SER A 26 0.94 -4.89 -13.47
C SER A 26 1.87 -4.17 -12.50
N TRP A 27 2.54 -3.12 -13.00
CA TRP A 27 3.42 -2.27 -12.19
C TRP A 27 2.63 -1.41 -11.19
N ASP A 28 1.35 -1.16 -11.44
CA ASP A 28 0.56 -0.15 -10.73
C ASP A 28 -0.36 -0.72 -9.63
N ASN A 29 -0.31 -2.02 -9.34
CA ASN A 29 -1.21 -2.70 -8.38
C ASN A 29 -1.37 -1.95 -7.04
N PHE A 30 -0.25 -1.51 -6.45
CA PHE A 30 -0.20 -0.92 -5.12
C PHE A 30 -0.38 0.61 -5.07
N VAL A 31 -0.43 1.25 -6.24
CA VAL A 31 -0.61 2.69 -6.37
C VAL A 31 -1.96 3.01 -6.97
N THR A 32 -2.51 2.14 -7.81
CA THR A 32 -3.81 2.33 -8.42
C THR A 32 -4.94 2.24 -7.40
N ALA A 33 -4.91 1.28 -6.47
CA ALA A 33 -5.95 1.14 -5.44
C ALA A 33 -6.26 2.47 -4.69
N PRO A 34 -5.29 3.16 -4.05
CA PRO A 34 -5.58 4.45 -3.41
C PRO A 34 -6.01 5.56 -4.39
N LEU A 35 -5.53 5.54 -5.65
CA LEU A 35 -5.92 6.52 -6.67
C LEU A 35 -7.37 6.33 -7.17
N LEU A 36 -7.83 5.09 -7.25
CA LEU A 36 -9.19 4.74 -7.64
C LEU A 36 -10.20 5.09 -6.55
N ARG A 37 -9.86 4.79 -5.31
CA ARG A 37 -10.71 5.11 -4.15
C ARG A 37 -10.88 6.61 -3.92
N SER A 38 -9.94 7.41 -4.44
CA SER A 38 -9.96 8.87 -4.40
C SER A 38 -10.47 9.53 -5.69
N ARG A 39 -11.14 8.78 -6.57
CA ARG A 39 -11.57 9.27 -7.88
C ARG A 39 -12.47 10.50 -7.77
N LEU A 40 -12.24 11.41 -8.71
CA LEU A 40 -13.20 12.42 -9.12
C LEU A 40 -14.32 11.70 -9.89
N LYS A 41 -15.57 11.87 -9.44
CA LYS A 41 -16.73 11.51 -10.23
C LYS A 41 -16.78 12.39 -11.50
N PRO A 42 -17.45 11.95 -12.57
CA PRO A 42 -17.61 12.72 -13.80
C PRO A 42 -18.25 14.10 -13.61
N ASN A 43 -19.04 14.30 -12.55
CA ASN A 43 -19.67 15.57 -12.17
C ASN A 43 -18.75 16.51 -11.37
N GLY A 44 -17.47 16.18 -11.18
CA GLY A 44 -16.51 16.97 -10.41
C GLY A 44 -16.53 16.71 -8.90
N GLU A 45 -17.46 15.90 -8.38
CA GLU A 45 -17.46 15.53 -6.96
C GLU A 45 -16.31 14.55 -6.65
N ARG A 46 -15.55 14.81 -5.59
CA ARG A 46 -14.52 13.88 -5.13
C ARG A 46 -15.15 12.83 -4.21
N LEU A 47 -14.99 11.55 -4.53
CA LEU A 47 -15.08 10.50 -3.51
C LEU A 47 -13.81 10.61 -2.67
N LEU A 48 -13.87 11.43 -1.64
CA LEU A 48 -12.70 11.69 -0.81
C LEU A 48 -12.53 10.54 0.17
N VAL A 49 -11.38 9.87 0.09
CA VAL A 49 -10.91 8.90 1.10
C VAL A 49 -10.55 9.54 2.44
N HIS A 50 -10.73 10.86 2.57
CA HIS A 50 -10.36 11.69 3.72
C HIS A 50 -11.23 12.94 3.78
N ASP A 51 -11.31 13.59 4.94
CA ASP A 51 -11.91 14.92 5.02
C ASP A 51 -10.82 15.99 4.83
N PRO A 52 -10.82 16.75 3.72
CA PRO A 52 -9.80 17.75 3.43
C PRO A 52 -9.86 18.95 4.39
N LYS A 53 -10.90 19.08 5.23
CA LYS A 53 -10.95 20.09 6.30
C LYS A 53 -10.11 19.69 7.50
N THR A 54 -10.00 18.39 7.77
CA THR A 54 -9.35 17.86 8.98
C THR A 54 -8.04 17.12 8.69
N GLU A 55 -7.81 16.73 7.44
CA GLU A 55 -6.67 15.88 7.05
C GLU A 55 -5.95 16.36 5.78
N ASP A 56 -4.64 16.12 5.75
CA ASP A 56 -3.83 16.14 4.53
C ASP A 56 -3.40 14.72 4.19
N VAL A 57 -3.45 14.35 2.90
CA VAL A 57 -2.94 13.05 2.43
C VAL A 57 -1.44 13.15 2.18
N HIS A 58 -0.69 12.26 2.84
CA HIS A 58 0.73 12.06 2.69
C HIS A 58 0.93 10.70 2.01
N TRP A 59 1.28 10.70 0.72
CA TRP A 59 1.44 9.49 -0.07
C TRP A 59 2.92 9.13 -0.17
N LEU A 60 3.30 8.10 0.58
CA LEU A 60 4.65 7.55 0.65
C LEU A 60 4.74 6.38 -0.33
N VAL A 61 5.72 6.41 -1.23
CA VAL A 61 5.92 5.39 -2.26
C VAL A 61 7.34 4.83 -2.14
N TYR A 62 7.48 3.51 -2.07
CA TYR A 62 8.79 2.86 -2.12
C TYR A 62 9.36 2.90 -3.54
N GLU A 63 10.23 3.88 -3.81
CA GLU A 63 10.71 4.18 -5.16
C GLU A 63 11.59 3.10 -5.82
N PRO A 64 12.46 2.35 -5.11
CA PRO A 64 13.36 1.38 -5.74
C PRO A 64 12.62 0.37 -6.63
N ALA A 65 11.56 -0.24 -6.11
CA ALA A 65 10.71 -1.18 -6.84
C ALA A 65 10.18 -0.63 -8.18
N TYR A 66 9.75 0.63 -8.22
CA TYR A 66 9.26 1.26 -9.44
C TYR A 66 10.37 1.61 -10.44
N LYS A 67 11.58 1.91 -9.95
CA LYS A 67 12.77 2.15 -10.81
C LYS A 67 13.21 0.84 -11.48
N ASP A 68 13.28 -0.22 -10.70
CA ASP A 68 13.70 -1.54 -11.18
C ASP A 68 12.67 -2.11 -12.15
N ARG A 69 11.38 -2.00 -11.80
CA ARG A 69 10.29 -2.42 -12.69
C ARG A 69 10.26 -1.63 -14.00
N TRP A 70 10.43 -0.31 -13.96
CA TRP A 70 10.54 0.51 -15.17
C TRP A 70 11.68 0.06 -16.08
N THR A 71 12.85 -0.18 -15.51
CA THR A 71 14.04 -0.64 -16.24
C THR A 71 13.80 -2.00 -16.88
N SER A 72 13.22 -2.93 -16.13
CA SER A 72 12.86 -4.26 -16.65
C SER A 72 11.82 -4.20 -17.77
N ASP A 73 10.74 -3.44 -17.57
CA ASP A 73 9.64 -3.36 -18.54
C ASP A 73 10.12 -2.74 -19.88
N LEU A 74 11.03 -1.76 -19.84
CA LEU A 74 11.64 -1.19 -21.05
C LEU A 74 12.60 -2.15 -21.76
N ALA A 75 13.36 -2.95 -21.01
CA ALA A 75 14.36 -3.86 -21.56
C ALA A 75 13.73 -5.08 -22.28
N ASN A 76 12.49 -5.43 -21.93
CA ASN A 76 11.88 -6.71 -22.31
C ASN A 76 10.79 -6.60 -23.38
N LYS A 77 11.03 -5.84 -24.46
CA LYS A 77 10.06 -5.65 -25.56
C LYS A 77 9.57 -6.97 -26.19
N THR A 78 10.48 -7.93 -26.38
CA THR A 78 10.16 -9.20 -27.07
C THR A 78 9.68 -10.28 -26.11
N SER A 79 10.31 -10.38 -24.94
CA SER A 79 10.03 -11.42 -23.92
C SER A 79 8.81 -11.09 -23.06
N ALA A 80 8.48 -9.80 -22.89
CA ALA A 80 7.37 -9.33 -22.06
C ALA A 80 6.65 -8.13 -22.72
N PRO A 81 6.06 -8.30 -23.92
CA PRO A 81 5.53 -7.19 -24.72
C PRO A 81 4.42 -6.40 -24.02
N THR A 82 3.60 -7.04 -23.19
CA THR A 82 2.57 -6.36 -22.38
C THR A 82 3.20 -5.35 -21.42
N GLN A 83 4.34 -5.70 -20.79
CA GLN A 83 4.93 -4.86 -19.76
C GLN A 83 5.67 -3.69 -20.40
N TYR A 84 6.32 -3.96 -21.53
CA TYR A 84 6.85 -2.91 -22.39
C TYR A 84 5.78 -1.91 -22.82
N GLU A 85 4.59 -2.36 -23.24
CA GLU A 85 3.50 -1.44 -23.62
C GLU A 85 3.05 -0.58 -22.44
N HIS A 86 3.06 -1.08 -21.20
CA HIS A 86 2.79 -0.25 -20.03
C HIS A 86 3.77 0.92 -19.92
N ALA A 87 5.07 0.69 -20.11
CA ALA A 87 6.07 1.74 -20.11
C ALA A 87 5.86 2.73 -21.27
N VAL A 88 5.52 2.22 -22.46
CA VAL A 88 5.20 3.04 -23.64
C VAL A 88 3.98 3.95 -23.39
N ILE A 89 2.92 3.45 -22.76
CA ILE A 89 1.74 4.25 -22.41
C ILE A 89 2.11 5.42 -21.49
N VAL A 90 3.05 5.21 -20.57
CA VAL A 90 3.55 6.26 -19.67
C VAL A 90 4.34 7.32 -20.43
N MET A 91 5.22 6.92 -21.34
CA MET A 91 5.94 7.85 -22.22
C MET A 91 5.01 8.63 -23.16
N LYS A 92 3.98 7.97 -23.72
CA LYS A 92 2.94 8.62 -24.56
C LYS A 92 2.16 9.70 -23.80
N LYS A 93 2.12 9.65 -22.46
CA LYS A 93 1.54 10.69 -21.59
C LYS A 93 2.53 11.83 -21.29
N GLY A 94 3.71 11.83 -21.89
CA GLY A 94 4.77 12.82 -21.66
C GLY A 94 5.51 12.66 -20.34
N MET A 95 5.39 11.50 -19.68
CA MET A 95 6.09 11.22 -18.42
C MET A 95 7.42 10.51 -18.69
N LEU A 96 8.43 10.78 -17.87
CA LEU A 96 9.77 10.20 -18.06
C LEU A 96 9.89 8.75 -17.58
N ASN A 97 9.13 8.37 -16.56
CA ASN A 97 9.10 7.03 -15.96
C ASN A 97 7.86 6.86 -15.06
N TYR A 98 7.71 5.69 -14.43
CA TYR A 98 6.61 5.44 -13.49
C TYR A 98 6.57 6.43 -12.32
N LEU A 99 7.71 6.81 -11.75
CA LEU A 99 7.75 7.74 -10.62
C LEU A 99 7.31 9.15 -10.99
N ASP A 100 7.67 9.62 -12.18
CA ASP A 100 7.21 10.91 -12.71
C ASP A 100 5.69 10.94 -12.86
N LEU A 101 5.11 9.86 -13.38
CA LEU A 101 3.65 9.69 -13.43
C LEU A 101 3.01 9.71 -12.03
N LEU A 102 3.60 9.04 -11.04
CA LEU A 102 3.07 9.01 -9.67
C LEU A 102 3.14 10.40 -9.02
N LYS A 103 4.24 11.13 -9.19
CA LYS A 103 4.41 12.51 -8.70
C LYS A 103 3.38 13.44 -9.34
N SER A 104 3.15 13.32 -10.65
CA SER A 104 2.11 14.06 -11.37
C SER A 104 0.71 13.79 -10.79
N ARG A 105 0.34 12.51 -10.62
CA ARG A 105 -0.95 12.09 -10.04
C ARG A 105 -1.16 12.57 -8.59
N ALA A 106 -0.10 12.64 -7.80
CA ALA A 106 -0.13 13.20 -6.44
C ALA A 106 -0.43 14.71 -6.50
N LYS A 107 0.27 15.44 -7.38
CA LYS A 107 0.08 16.88 -7.59
C LYS A 107 -1.35 17.21 -8.04
N GLU A 108 -1.91 16.47 -8.99
CA GLU A 108 -3.30 16.62 -9.46
C GLU A 108 -4.33 16.52 -8.31
N ARG A 109 -4.02 15.73 -7.28
CA ARG A 109 -4.90 15.50 -6.11
C ARG A 109 -4.63 16.45 -4.95
N GLY A 110 -3.55 17.24 -5.01
CA GLY A 110 -3.06 18.03 -3.89
C GLY A 110 -2.51 17.17 -2.75
N TRP A 111 -2.00 15.98 -3.06
CA TRP A 111 -1.38 15.09 -2.07
C TRP A 111 0.10 15.40 -1.91
N LYS A 112 0.63 15.24 -0.70
CA LYS A 112 2.07 15.35 -0.43
C LYS A 112 2.74 14.03 -0.79
N TYR A 113 3.51 14.01 -1.87
CA TYR A 113 4.30 12.84 -2.27
C TYR A 113 5.61 12.77 -1.48
N GLU A 114 5.97 11.59 -0.98
CA GLU A 114 7.28 11.29 -0.40
C GLU A 114 7.84 10.00 -1.02
N GLY A 115 9.01 10.09 -1.64
CA GLY A 115 9.72 8.93 -2.17
C GLY A 115 10.56 8.28 -1.07
N LEU A 116 10.28 7.02 -0.74
CA LEU A 116 11.06 6.23 0.20
C LEU A 116 12.08 5.37 -0.55
N SER A 117 13.31 5.30 -0.03
CA SER A 117 14.32 4.35 -0.53
C SER A 117 14.48 3.13 0.37
N THR A 118 13.98 3.18 1.62
CA THR A 118 14.08 2.10 2.60
C THR A 118 12.86 2.10 3.52
N ALA A 119 12.60 0.97 4.19
CA ALA A 119 11.64 0.81 5.26
C ALA A 119 11.93 1.73 6.44
N GLN A 120 13.21 1.99 6.75
CA GLN A 120 13.58 2.97 7.78
C GLN A 120 13.11 4.39 7.43
N GLY A 121 13.04 4.73 6.13
CA GLY A 121 12.48 5.99 5.66
C GLY A 121 11.04 6.23 6.12
N PHE A 122 10.19 5.20 6.16
CA PHE A 122 8.82 5.30 6.67
C PHE A 122 8.76 5.67 8.15
N TRP A 123 9.55 4.98 8.99
CA TRP A 123 9.62 5.27 10.42
C TRP A 123 10.16 6.69 10.69
N ASN A 124 11.20 7.08 9.95
CA ASN A 124 11.76 8.43 10.01
C ASN A 124 10.73 9.49 9.62
N TYR A 125 9.91 9.21 8.60
CA TYR A 125 8.85 10.12 8.15
C TYR A 125 7.80 10.36 9.24
N ILE A 126 7.30 9.30 9.89
CA ILE A 126 6.34 9.44 10.99
C ILE A 126 6.94 10.28 12.12
N ASN A 127 8.19 10.01 12.51
CA ASN A 127 8.87 10.74 13.58
C ASN A 127 9.16 12.22 13.23
N LYS A 128 9.20 12.57 11.95
CA LYS A 128 9.36 13.95 11.47
C LYS A 128 8.09 14.80 11.67
N LEU A 129 6.91 14.18 11.81
CA LEU A 129 5.60 14.87 11.92
C LEU A 129 5.35 15.51 13.30
N LYS A 130 6.36 16.17 13.90
CA LYS A 130 6.39 16.61 15.31
C LYS A 130 5.14 17.37 15.80
N SER A 131 4.49 18.16 14.94
CA SER A 131 3.27 18.93 15.29
C SER A 131 1.99 18.38 14.65
N THR A 132 2.09 17.36 13.79
CA THR A 132 0.98 16.80 13.03
C THR A 132 0.71 15.38 13.50
N LYS A 133 -0.48 15.12 14.05
CA LYS A 133 -0.86 13.75 14.38
C LYS A 133 -1.16 12.95 13.12
N VAL A 134 -0.77 11.69 13.11
CA VAL A 134 -1.20 10.72 12.10
C VAL A 134 -2.61 10.24 12.48
N SER A 135 -3.58 10.47 11.60
CA SER A 135 -4.95 10.02 11.80
C SER A 135 -5.13 8.54 11.47
N ARG A 136 -4.52 8.09 10.37
CA ARG A 136 -4.44 6.67 9.98
C ARG A 136 -3.29 6.43 8.99
N VAL A 137 -2.93 5.16 8.87
CA VAL A 137 -2.00 4.63 7.87
C VAL A 137 -2.72 3.57 7.06
N TRP A 138 -2.73 3.71 5.74
CA TRP A 138 -3.18 2.68 4.80
C TRP A 138 -2.00 2.16 3.99
N PHE A 139 -1.67 0.88 4.14
CA PHE A 139 -0.64 0.20 3.37
C PHE A 139 -1.24 -0.58 2.22
N TYR A 140 -0.65 -0.51 1.03
CA TYR A 140 -0.94 -1.35 -0.11
C TYR A 140 0.37 -1.98 -0.58
N GLY A 141 0.44 -3.31 -0.58
CA GLY A 141 1.66 -4.00 -0.99
C GLY A 141 1.64 -5.49 -0.66
N HIS A 142 2.80 -6.09 -0.87
CA HIS A 142 3.08 -7.44 -0.43
C HIS A 142 3.18 -7.50 1.10
N ALA A 143 2.85 -8.66 1.64
CA ALA A 143 3.03 -8.90 3.05
C ALA A 143 3.03 -10.39 3.32
N SER A 144 3.66 -10.72 4.43
CA SER A 144 3.41 -11.95 5.16
C SER A 144 2.95 -11.51 6.55
N ASP A 145 3.71 -11.82 7.58
CA ASP A 145 3.50 -11.30 8.93
C ASP A 145 3.94 -9.82 9.12
N ASP A 146 4.88 -9.38 8.29
CA ASP A 146 5.43 -8.02 8.22
C ASP A 146 5.07 -7.40 6.85
N LEU A 147 5.18 -6.07 6.72
CA LEU A 147 4.84 -5.40 5.45
C LEU A 147 6.06 -5.36 4.54
N TRP A 148 5.91 -5.84 3.31
CA TRP A 148 6.99 -5.90 2.33
C TRP A 148 6.80 -4.79 1.30
N LEU A 149 7.78 -3.91 1.19
CA LEU A 149 7.76 -2.77 0.27
C LEU A 149 8.10 -3.17 -1.17
N SER A 150 8.61 -4.38 -1.37
CA SER A 150 8.85 -5.03 -2.65
C SER A 150 8.75 -6.54 -2.47
N LEU A 151 9.01 -7.29 -3.52
CA LEU A 151 9.06 -8.75 -3.51
C LEU A 151 10.20 -9.19 -4.44
N ASN A 152 10.85 -10.30 -4.09
CA ASN A 152 11.82 -10.99 -4.92
C ASN A 152 11.25 -12.32 -5.42
N HIS A 153 11.90 -12.92 -6.42
CA HIS A 153 11.57 -14.25 -6.90
C HIS A 153 12.78 -15.17 -6.77
N ASP A 154 12.57 -16.40 -6.30
CA ASP A 154 13.62 -17.40 -6.25
C ASP A 154 13.99 -17.83 -7.69
N PRO A 155 15.28 -17.80 -8.09
CA PRO A 155 15.66 -18.14 -9.46
C PRO A 155 15.39 -19.59 -9.88
N SER A 156 15.21 -20.51 -8.92
CA SER A 156 15.08 -21.94 -9.18
C SER A 156 13.64 -22.38 -9.46
N ASP A 157 12.68 -21.86 -8.69
CA ASP A 157 11.26 -22.23 -8.80
C ASP A 157 10.34 -21.05 -9.13
N HIS A 158 10.90 -19.83 -9.25
CA HIS A 158 10.18 -18.59 -9.55
C HIS A 158 9.14 -18.23 -8.48
N ALA A 159 9.21 -18.81 -7.28
CA ALA A 159 8.31 -18.49 -6.19
C ALA A 159 8.64 -17.12 -5.60
N ALA A 160 7.59 -16.42 -5.16
CA ALA A 160 7.69 -15.18 -4.41
C ALA A 160 8.45 -15.41 -3.07
N VAL A 161 9.52 -14.66 -2.85
CA VAL A 161 10.34 -14.71 -1.63
C VAL A 161 10.48 -13.33 -0.99
N SER A 162 10.84 -13.34 0.30
CA SER A 162 11.06 -12.12 1.07
C SER A 162 12.03 -11.17 0.35
N PRO A 163 11.76 -9.85 0.34
CA PRO A 163 12.74 -8.89 -0.13
C PRO A 163 13.88 -8.73 0.89
N ASP A 164 14.86 -7.92 0.55
CA ASP A 164 15.93 -7.53 1.46
C ASP A 164 15.39 -6.81 2.69
N SER A 165 16.11 -6.91 3.80
CA SER A 165 15.64 -6.41 5.12
C SER A 165 15.34 -4.91 5.14
N ASP A 166 15.99 -4.12 4.28
CA ASP A 166 15.75 -2.69 4.17
C ASP A 166 14.46 -2.35 3.41
N ALA A 167 13.77 -3.34 2.82
CA ALA A 167 12.45 -3.22 2.22
C ALA A 167 11.34 -3.84 3.09
N ILE A 168 11.62 -4.19 4.35
CA ILE A 168 10.64 -4.80 5.27
C ILE A 168 10.32 -3.87 6.44
N LEU A 169 9.04 -3.54 6.60
CA LEU A 169 8.53 -2.90 7.81
C LEU A 169 8.17 -3.98 8.83
N THR A 170 9.07 -4.20 9.78
CA THR A 170 8.89 -5.24 10.78
C THR A 170 7.95 -4.80 11.91
N ARG A 171 7.20 -5.75 12.47
CA ARG A 171 6.42 -5.60 13.71
C ARG A 171 7.27 -5.16 14.89
N ALA A 172 8.53 -5.60 14.93
CA ALA A 172 9.48 -5.23 15.98
C ALA A 172 9.80 -3.73 15.96
N ASP A 173 9.78 -3.12 14.77
CA ASP A 173 10.11 -1.72 14.56
C ASP A 173 8.97 -0.74 14.85
N ILE A 174 7.74 -1.22 15.06
CA ILE A 174 6.61 -0.38 15.50
C ILE A 174 6.95 0.36 16.81
N LYS A 175 7.83 -0.19 17.65
CA LYS A 175 8.30 0.50 18.87
C LYS A 175 9.15 1.75 18.61
N LYS A 176 9.62 1.97 17.37
CA LYS A 176 10.42 3.14 16.96
C LYS A 176 9.58 4.42 16.81
N ILE A 177 8.24 4.30 16.84
CA ILE A 177 7.32 5.43 16.76
C ILE A 177 6.54 5.57 18.06
N ALA A 178 6.29 6.83 18.45
CA ALA A 178 5.58 7.11 19.69
C ALA A 178 4.06 7.11 19.49
N ALA A 179 3.32 6.45 20.38
CA ALA A 179 1.86 6.38 20.32
C ALA A 179 1.19 7.78 20.32
N PHE A 180 1.80 8.78 20.97
CA PHE A 180 1.24 10.14 21.00
C PHE A 180 1.26 10.86 19.64
N SER A 181 2.07 10.37 18.69
CA SER A 181 2.09 10.85 17.31
C SER A 181 0.82 10.49 16.54
N PHE A 182 -0.05 9.64 17.10
CA PHE A 182 -1.29 9.19 16.49
C PHE A 182 -2.51 9.85 17.13
N VAL A 183 -3.57 9.98 16.33
CA VAL A 183 -4.90 10.32 16.86
C VAL A 183 -5.37 9.14 17.73
N PRO A 184 -5.70 9.36 19.02
CA PRO A 184 -6.12 8.28 19.90
C PRO A 184 -7.39 7.60 19.39
N GLN A 185 -7.51 6.28 19.62
CA GLN A 185 -8.64 5.46 19.18
C GLN A 185 -10.03 6.08 19.43
N LYS A 186 -10.24 6.69 20.59
CA LYS A 186 -11.54 7.32 20.96
C LYS A 186 -11.93 8.54 20.10
N ASN A 187 -10.97 9.13 19.39
CA ASN A 187 -11.14 10.32 18.56
C ASN A 187 -10.89 10.00 17.07
N ALA A 188 -10.69 8.72 16.72
CA ALA A 188 -10.37 8.32 15.36
C ALA A 188 -11.64 7.95 14.59
N ASP A 189 -11.89 8.64 13.48
CA ASP A 189 -13.06 8.37 12.61
C ASP A 189 -12.87 7.12 11.74
N HIS A 190 -11.62 6.75 11.50
CA HIS A 190 -11.23 5.73 10.54
C HIS A 190 -10.09 4.87 11.07
N PRO A 191 -10.10 3.55 10.81
CA PRO A 191 -9.02 2.68 11.23
C PRO A 191 -7.81 2.78 10.30
N HIS A 192 -6.66 2.35 10.83
CA HIS A 192 -5.51 1.95 10.03
C HIS A 192 -5.85 0.69 9.24
N LYS A 193 -5.30 0.51 8.03
CA LYS A 193 -5.61 -0.63 7.16
C LYS A 193 -4.36 -1.13 6.46
N PHE A 194 -4.12 -2.43 6.48
CA PHE A 194 -2.94 -3.03 5.86
C PHE A 194 -3.38 -4.02 4.77
N PHE A 195 -3.48 -3.54 3.53
CA PHE A 195 -3.89 -4.32 2.37
C PHE A 195 -2.68 -5.10 1.82
N GLY A 196 -2.57 -6.35 2.26
CA GLY A 196 -1.56 -7.32 1.84
C GLY A 196 -1.98 -8.71 2.37
N CYS A 197 -1.27 -9.77 1.97
CA CYS A 197 -1.53 -11.10 2.49
C CYS A 197 -1.06 -11.21 3.96
N ASN A 198 -1.78 -11.94 4.81
CA ASN A 198 -1.38 -12.24 6.20
C ASN A 198 -1.10 -11.05 7.13
N THR A 199 -1.60 -9.85 6.83
CA THR A 199 -1.28 -8.62 7.58
C THR A 199 -1.90 -8.53 8.97
N LYS A 200 -2.73 -9.49 9.38
CA LYS A 200 -3.38 -9.53 10.70
C LYS A 200 -2.37 -9.38 11.83
N ALA A 201 -1.26 -10.11 11.80
CA ALA A 201 -0.28 -10.06 12.89
C ALA A 201 0.40 -8.69 13.00
N PHE A 202 0.63 -8.02 11.86
CA PHE A 202 1.09 -6.64 11.83
C PHE A 202 0.05 -5.67 12.40
N ALA A 203 -1.21 -5.80 11.96
CA ALA A 203 -2.33 -4.98 12.43
C ALA A 203 -2.53 -5.09 13.96
N GLU A 204 -2.42 -6.30 14.52
CA GLU A 204 -2.49 -6.54 15.95
C GLU A 204 -1.36 -5.83 16.71
N LYS A 205 -0.12 -5.98 16.25
CA LYS A 205 1.02 -5.32 16.89
C LYS A 205 0.91 -3.80 16.82
N TRP A 206 0.46 -3.29 15.67
CA TRP A 206 0.22 -1.87 15.43
C TRP A 206 -0.84 -1.30 16.37
N ALA A 207 -2.01 -1.93 16.44
CA ALA A 207 -3.12 -1.53 17.31
C ALA A 207 -2.70 -1.52 18.78
N ASN A 208 -2.00 -2.56 19.24
CA ASN A 208 -1.55 -2.69 20.62
C ASN A 208 -0.50 -1.64 21.00
N ALA A 209 0.54 -1.45 20.16
CA ALA A 209 1.62 -0.52 20.47
C ALA A 209 1.17 0.94 20.45
N LEU A 210 0.28 1.30 19.52
CA LEU A 210 -0.10 2.69 19.28
C LEU A 210 -1.45 3.08 19.88
N SER A 211 -2.19 2.12 20.45
CA SER A 211 -3.54 2.34 21.02
C SER A 211 -4.51 2.94 19.99
N VAL A 212 -4.59 2.30 18.82
CA VAL A 212 -5.44 2.68 17.66
C VAL A 212 -6.22 1.46 17.15
N PHE A 213 -7.24 1.70 16.31
CA PHE A 213 -7.87 0.63 15.53
C PHE A 213 -7.05 0.31 14.28
N ALA A 214 -6.83 -0.97 14.01
CA ALA A 214 -6.14 -1.43 12.81
C ALA A 214 -6.83 -2.62 12.16
N LEU A 215 -6.83 -2.68 10.83
CA LEU A 215 -7.37 -3.78 10.05
C LEU A 215 -6.29 -4.51 9.26
N GLY A 216 -6.43 -5.84 9.17
CA GLY A 216 -5.57 -6.69 8.36
C GLY A 216 -6.22 -8.03 8.02
N SER A 217 -5.63 -8.77 7.09
CA SER A 217 -6.11 -10.07 6.63
C SER A 217 -5.46 -11.22 7.38
N SER A 218 -6.19 -12.30 7.61
CA SER A 218 -5.56 -13.62 7.65
C SER A 218 -5.62 -14.19 6.23
N ASP A 219 -4.49 -14.71 5.74
CA ASP A 219 -4.36 -15.31 4.42
C ASP A 219 -4.41 -14.30 3.25
N LYS A 220 -4.65 -14.80 2.03
CA LYS A 220 -4.46 -14.11 0.75
C LYS A 220 -5.52 -13.05 0.46
N VAL A 221 -5.06 -11.88 0.06
CA VAL A 221 -5.87 -10.84 -0.60
C VAL A 221 -5.50 -10.77 -2.08
N ASP A 222 -6.43 -10.34 -2.92
CA ASP A 222 -6.24 -10.26 -4.36
C ASP A 222 -6.38 -8.82 -4.87
N PHE A 223 -5.39 -8.40 -5.66
CA PHE A 223 -5.33 -7.11 -6.34
C PHE A 223 -5.73 -7.18 -7.82
N LYS A 224 -5.95 -8.39 -8.37
CA LYS A 224 -6.21 -8.63 -9.81
C LYS A 224 -7.37 -7.80 -10.37
N PHE A 225 -8.43 -7.59 -9.59
CA PHE A 225 -9.63 -6.90 -10.03
C PHE A 225 -9.76 -5.47 -9.48
N ILE A 226 -8.67 -4.85 -9.00
CA ILE A 226 -8.71 -3.50 -8.41
C ILE A 226 -9.33 -2.45 -9.35
N HIS A 227 -9.08 -2.54 -10.66
CA HIS A 227 -9.64 -1.61 -11.63
C HIS A 227 -11.16 -1.73 -11.76
N ALA A 228 -11.68 -2.96 -11.74
CA ALA A 228 -13.11 -3.24 -11.81
C ALA A 228 -13.82 -2.90 -10.49
N ASN A 229 -13.14 -3.11 -9.36
CA ASN A 229 -13.71 -2.94 -8.01
C ASN A 229 -13.45 -1.55 -7.41
N GLY A 230 -13.19 -0.53 -8.22
CA GLY A 230 -13.00 0.84 -7.73
C GLY A 230 -11.81 1.02 -6.76
N GLY A 231 -10.81 0.16 -6.84
CA GLY A 231 -9.62 0.15 -5.98
C GLY A 231 -9.78 -0.63 -4.68
N MET A 232 -10.85 -1.40 -4.52
CA MET A 232 -11.00 -2.30 -3.38
C MET A 232 -10.32 -3.64 -3.67
N VAL A 233 -9.53 -4.13 -2.70
CA VAL A 233 -8.94 -5.48 -2.74
C VAL A 233 -10.00 -6.51 -2.38
N THR A 234 -9.89 -7.74 -2.87
CA THR A 234 -10.84 -8.82 -2.54
C THR A 234 -10.20 -9.88 -1.67
N LEU A 235 -10.98 -10.51 -0.78
CA LEU A 235 -10.51 -11.67 -0.02
C LEU A 235 -10.51 -12.92 -0.89
N SER A 236 -9.41 -13.68 -0.85
CA SER A 236 -9.37 -15.02 -1.45
C SER A 236 -10.24 -16.01 -0.66
N ALA A 237 -10.49 -17.20 -1.23
CA ALA A 237 -11.19 -18.26 -0.52
C ALA A 237 -10.47 -18.60 0.81
N GLY A 238 -11.23 -18.67 1.90
CA GLY A 238 -10.69 -18.96 3.25
C GLY A 238 -10.08 -17.74 3.98
N ALA A 239 -9.73 -16.68 3.25
CA ALA A 239 -9.20 -15.46 3.84
C ALA A 239 -10.27 -14.71 4.65
N LYS A 240 -9.83 -14.02 5.70
CA LYS A 240 -10.71 -13.27 6.61
C LYS A 240 -10.10 -11.91 6.92
N TRP A 241 -10.95 -10.93 7.19
CA TRP A 241 -10.52 -9.59 7.55
C TRP A 241 -10.80 -9.34 9.03
N TYR A 242 -9.84 -8.77 9.75
CA TYR A 242 -9.92 -8.58 11.20
C TYR A 242 -9.75 -7.12 11.58
N GLN A 243 -10.51 -6.71 12.60
CA GLN A 243 -10.28 -5.48 13.34
C GLN A 243 -9.54 -5.79 14.64
N CYS A 244 -8.45 -5.06 14.86
CA CYS A 244 -7.59 -5.16 16.03
C CYS A 244 -7.68 -3.87 16.84
N SER A 245 -7.64 -3.99 18.16
CA SER A 245 -7.55 -2.88 19.11
C SER A 245 -6.71 -3.30 20.31
N LYS A 246 -6.23 -2.32 21.08
CA LYS A 246 -5.43 -2.59 22.26
C LYS A 246 -6.19 -3.45 23.28
N ALA A 247 -5.51 -4.48 23.79
CA ALA A 247 -6.00 -5.35 24.87
C ALA A 247 -7.37 -5.99 24.59
N SER A 248 -7.74 -6.18 23.31
CA SER A 248 -8.95 -6.87 22.89
C SER A 248 -8.58 -7.98 21.91
N ALA A 249 -9.32 -9.09 21.94
CA ALA A 249 -9.18 -10.11 20.92
C ALA A 249 -9.53 -9.53 19.53
N PRO A 250 -8.79 -9.91 18.47
CA PRO A 250 -9.12 -9.50 17.10
C PRO A 250 -10.54 -9.91 16.73
N LYS A 251 -11.34 -8.96 16.28
CA LYS A 251 -12.73 -9.19 15.84
C LYS A 251 -12.76 -9.43 14.35
N GLN A 252 -13.24 -10.60 13.92
CA GLN A 252 -13.49 -10.85 12.50
C GLN A 252 -14.60 -9.92 11.97
N ILE A 253 -14.33 -9.27 10.85
CA ILE A 253 -15.34 -8.52 10.09
C ILE A 253 -16.04 -9.52 9.16
N PRO A 254 -17.39 -9.59 9.16
CA PRO A 254 -18.12 -10.57 8.37
C PRO A 254 -18.07 -10.18 6.88
N LEU A 255 -17.01 -10.65 6.20
CA LEU A 255 -16.84 -10.58 4.75
C LEU A 255 -16.78 -12.01 4.20
N LYS A 256 -17.37 -12.23 3.03
CA LYS A 256 -17.29 -13.49 2.28
C LYS A 256 -16.10 -13.47 1.32
N ALA A 257 -15.66 -14.65 0.91
CA ALA A 257 -14.68 -14.78 -0.17
C ALA A 257 -15.19 -14.07 -1.44
N GLY A 258 -14.30 -13.36 -2.12
CA GLY A 258 -14.63 -12.54 -3.28
C GLY A 258 -15.25 -11.17 -2.95
N GLU A 259 -15.62 -10.89 -1.69
CA GLU A 259 -16.11 -9.56 -1.32
C GLU A 259 -14.95 -8.56 -1.23
N ALA A 260 -15.26 -7.33 -1.64
CA ALA A 260 -14.37 -6.20 -1.57
C ALA A 260 -14.15 -5.76 -0.12
N VAL A 261 -12.87 -5.57 0.25
CA VAL A 261 -12.48 -5.05 1.56
C VAL A 261 -12.71 -3.53 1.59
N PRO A 262 -13.49 -3.03 2.57
CA PRO A 262 -13.84 -1.62 2.66
C PRO A 262 -12.68 -0.73 3.11
#